data_AF-A0A950ESP8-F1
#
_entry.id   AF-A0A950ESP8-F1
#
_cell.length_a   1.000
_cell.length_b   1.000
_cell.length_c   1.000
_cell.angle_alpha   90.00
_cell.angle_beta   90.00
_cell.angle_gamma   90.00
#
_symmetry.space_group_name_H-M   'P 1'
#
loop_
_entity.id
_entity.type
_entity.pdbx_description
1 polymer ?
#
loop_
_entity_poly.entity_id
_entity_poly.type
_entity_poly.pdbx_seq_one_letter_code
_entity_poly.pdbx_strand_id
1 'polypeptide(L)'
;MFLMASRILFRFKLIQFNYEKIDFHIHTIPTISDKHFDFCIENFKKYVNDCQLDAVAITNHDLFNTEQYLQIKETLGITVFPGIEINLEYGHILLIAKETEVDDFQEKCNKVREKIIKNTDSITFEELHKIFVDLNNYLIIPHYDKKPPIYGSTLEKLEPFISSGEVDSAKKFIRNIKDSSKLTPVLFSDTRIRKDMGSFAPRQTYLDCGEISLESIKLCLKDKTKVFLSKEDGNSLWQIFQNGQKISTGLNILIGPRSSGKTHTLEEITKSIKRTKYIRQFSLVQGKDDDDSFKTEIESKRGVVVDDYLSGIKKMLDDVSKINLITNIKSIDGYIESLKKSAVEFQNQDLFSKCKLFSEELFSISSKSNIATLIEAIKTIIEHSEYSNLISKHISTDSLNNLIIELIEVSRVEKLDIKKEILC
;
A
#
# COMPACT_ATOMS: atom_id res chain seq x y z
N MET A 1 -15.22 12.74 -55.32
CA MET A 1 -13.88 13.11 -55.83
C MET A 1 -12.95 13.22 -54.63
N PHE A 2 -12.31 12.09 -54.29
CA PHE A 2 -11.36 11.95 -53.18
C PHE A 2 -10.07 12.69 -53.56
N LEU A 3 -9.58 13.59 -52.70
CA LEU A 3 -8.17 13.99 -52.72
C LEU A 3 -7.48 13.43 -51.48
N MET A 4 -6.70 12.36 -51.69
CA MET A 4 -5.71 11.87 -50.74
C MET A 4 -4.61 12.92 -50.59
N ALA A 5 -4.52 13.53 -49.41
CA ALA A 5 -3.28 14.16 -48.96
C ALA A 5 -2.48 13.12 -48.17
N SER A 6 -1.52 12.49 -48.85
CA SER A 6 -0.55 11.58 -48.24
C SER A 6 0.25 12.32 -47.16
N ARG A 7 -0.04 12.01 -45.90
CA ARG A 7 0.87 12.28 -44.77
C ARG A 7 2.09 11.40 -44.93
N ILE A 8 3.19 11.97 -45.44
CA ILE A 8 4.53 11.41 -45.27
C ILE A 8 4.86 11.57 -43.78
N LEU A 9 4.53 10.55 -43.00
CA LEU A 9 5.05 10.37 -41.65
C LEU A 9 6.50 9.92 -41.82
N PHE A 10 7.45 10.84 -41.68
CA PHE A 10 8.86 10.48 -41.52
C PHE A 10 8.97 9.62 -40.26
N ARG A 11 8.98 8.31 -40.47
CA ARG A 11 9.31 7.30 -39.47
C ARG A 11 10.80 7.48 -39.22
N PHE A 12 11.17 8.39 -38.30
CA PHE A 12 12.48 8.33 -37.69
C PHE A 12 12.60 6.93 -37.12
N LYS A 13 13.52 6.15 -37.71
CA LYS A 13 14.00 4.90 -37.16
C LYS A 13 14.39 5.25 -35.73
N LEU A 14 13.62 4.79 -34.74
CA LEU A 14 14.00 4.84 -33.33
C LEU A 14 15.41 4.26 -33.29
N ILE A 15 16.42 5.12 -33.12
CA ILE A 15 17.74 4.66 -32.68
C ILE A 15 17.43 4.09 -31.31
N GLN A 16 17.38 2.77 -31.23
CA GLN A 16 17.23 2.07 -29.98
C GLN A 16 18.57 2.27 -29.27
N PHE A 17 18.67 3.34 -28.48
CA PHE A 17 19.82 3.54 -27.60
C PHE A 17 19.85 2.34 -26.66
N ASN A 18 20.85 1.49 -26.84
CA ASN A 18 21.00 0.30 -26.02
C ASN A 18 21.91 0.66 -24.86
N TYR A 19 21.33 1.23 -23.80
CA TYR A 19 22.08 1.54 -22.59
C TYR A 19 22.36 0.28 -21.79
N GLU A 20 23.58 0.16 -21.29
CA GLU A 20 24.04 -0.93 -20.46
C GLU A 20 23.71 -0.65 -18.98
N LYS A 21 22.95 -1.54 -18.35
CA LYS A 21 22.56 -1.45 -16.94
C LYS A 21 23.57 -2.19 -16.07
N ILE A 22 24.16 -1.48 -15.13
CA ILE A 22 25.25 -2.00 -14.30
C ILE A 22 24.99 -1.87 -12.80
N ASP A 23 25.57 -2.81 -12.05
CA ASP A 23 25.67 -2.75 -10.60
C ASP A 23 27.01 -3.29 -10.12
N PHE A 24 27.90 -2.40 -9.69
CA PHE A 24 29.27 -2.74 -9.31
C PHE A 24 29.51 -2.74 -7.80
N HIS A 25 28.46 -2.71 -6.98
CA HIS A 25 28.57 -2.82 -5.54
C HIS A 25 27.74 -4.00 -5.03
N ILE A 26 28.32 -5.21 -5.09
CA ILE A 26 27.65 -6.47 -4.73
C ILE A 26 28.56 -7.31 -3.84
N HIS A 27 27.96 -7.85 -2.77
CA HIS A 27 28.60 -8.69 -1.77
C HIS A 27 28.10 -10.14 -1.88
N THR A 28 29.02 -11.09 -1.92
CA THR A 28 28.80 -12.53 -2.06
C THR A 28 29.49 -13.36 -0.97
N ILE A 29 30.41 -12.77 -0.20
CA ILE A 29 31.10 -13.42 0.93
C ILE A 29 30.97 -12.51 2.15
N PRO A 30 30.41 -13.00 3.27
CA PRO A 30 30.41 -12.23 4.51
C PRO A 30 31.84 -12.11 5.05
N THR A 31 32.21 -10.90 5.44
CA THR A 31 33.51 -10.61 6.06
C THR A 31 33.31 -10.07 7.47
N ILE A 32 34.40 -9.67 8.12
CA ILE A 32 34.36 -9.00 9.44
C ILE A 32 33.57 -7.67 9.43
N SER A 33 33.40 -7.06 8.25
CA SER A 33 32.67 -5.81 8.04
C SER A 33 31.16 -6.06 7.85
N ASP A 34 30.75 -7.30 7.64
CA ASP A 34 29.37 -7.68 7.37
C ASP A 34 28.71 -8.38 8.56
N LYS A 35 27.38 -8.29 8.60
CA LYS A 35 26.59 -9.31 9.28
C LYS A 35 26.69 -10.61 8.48
N HIS A 36 26.78 -11.73 9.17
CA HIS A 36 26.79 -13.04 8.51
C HIS A 36 25.58 -13.24 7.59
N PHE A 37 25.82 -13.78 6.41
CA PHE A 37 24.78 -14.18 5.44
C PHE A 37 25.25 -15.37 4.60
N ASP A 38 24.30 -16.20 4.17
CA ASP A 38 24.58 -17.35 3.32
C ASP A 38 24.41 -17.00 1.84
N PHE A 39 25.50 -17.10 1.08
CA PHE A 39 25.48 -16.88 -0.36
C PHE A 39 24.47 -17.78 -1.10
N CYS A 40 23.82 -17.22 -2.11
CA CYS A 40 22.86 -17.95 -2.96
C CYS A 40 23.01 -17.56 -4.43
N ILE A 41 23.61 -18.45 -5.23
CA ILE A 41 23.80 -18.22 -6.68
C ILE A 41 22.48 -18.08 -7.44
N GLU A 42 21.44 -18.82 -7.05
CA GLU A 42 20.11 -18.73 -7.69
C GLU A 42 19.47 -17.36 -7.46
N ASN A 43 19.65 -16.77 -6.27
CA ASN A 43 19.20 -15.41 -6.02
C ASN A 43 20.03 -14.38 -6.79
N PHE A 44 21.30 -14.66 -7.10
CA PHE A 44 22.09 -13.81 -7.98
C PHE A 44 21.55 -13.86 -9.41
N LYS A 45 21.31 -15.05 -9.96
CA LYS A 45 20.67 -15.19 -11.28
C LYS A 45 19.34 -14.44 -11.33
N LYS A 46 18.50 -14.62 -10.29
CA LYS A 46 17.24 -13.90 -10.17
C LYS A 46 17.46 -12.39 -10.13
N TYR A 47 18.44 -11.90 -9.38
CA TYR A 47 18.77 -10.47 -9.32
C TYR A 47 19.14 -9.92 -10.70
N VAL A 48 20.05 -10.59 -11.42
CA VAL A 48 20.48 -10.22 -12.78
C VAL A 48 19.30 -10.21 -13.75
N ASN A 49 18.47 -11.26 -13.73
CA ASN A 49 17.34 -11.41 -14.65
C ASN A 49 16.20 -10.42 -14.34
N ASP A 50 15.75 -10.35 -13.09
CA ASP A 50 14.64 -9.48 -12.67
C ASP A 50 15.01 -8.00 -12.83
N CYS A 51 16.28 -7.65 -12.59
CA CYS A 51 16.76 -6.29 -12.78
C CYS A 51 17.27 -6.01 -14.19
N GLN A 52 17.37 -7.01 -15.07
CA GLN A 52 17.91 -6.88 -16.43
C GLN A 52 19.30 -6.22 -16.45
N LEU A 53 20.23 -6.76 -15.65
CA LEU A 53 21.61 -6.26 -15.59
C LEU A 53 22.41 -6.78 -16.77
N ASP A 54 23.22 -5.91 -17.37
CA ASP A 54 24.14 -6.25 -18.46
C ASP A 54 25.58 -6.49 -17.96
N ALA A 55 25.95 -5.86 -16.84
CA ALA A 55 27.22 -6.12 -16.17
C ALA A 55 27.15 -5.95 -14.66
N VAL A 56 27.97 -6.71 -13.94
CA VAL A 56 28.14 -6.60 -12.48
C VAL A 56 29.62 -6.65 -12.10
N ALA A 57 29.93 -6.22 -10.88
CA ALA A 57 31.23 -6.46 -10.25
C ALA A 57 31.02 -7.06 -8.86
N ILE A 58 31.87 -8.01 -8.50
CA ILE A 58 31.87 -8.58 -7.14
C ILE A 58 32.84 -7.77 -6.30
N THR A 59 32.36 -7.10 -5.26
CA THR A 59 33.14 -6.15 -4.46
C THR A 59 32.95 -6.42 -2.98
N ASN A 60 33.33 -7.62 -2.54
CA ASN A 60 33.32 -7.93 -1.11
C ASN A 60 34.28 -7.01 -0.36
N HIS A 61 33.97 -6.74 0.92
CA HIS A 61 34.84 -5.97 1.79
C HIS A 61 36.21 -6.64 1.96
N ASP A 62 37.27 -5.96 1.54
CA ASP A 62 38.69 -6.29 1.76
C ASP A 62 39.11 -7.69 1.30
N LEU A 63 38.29 -8.33 0.46
CA LEU A 63 38.42 -9.71 0.05
C LEU A 63 38.04 -9.86 -1.43
N PHE A 64 38.90 -10.53 -2.18
CA PHE A 64 38.54 -11.11 -3.47
C PHE A 64 38.77 -12.63 -3.40
N ASN A 65 37.86 -13.40 -3.99
CA ASN A 65 37.95 -14.86 -4.04
C ASN A 65 37.78 -15.31 -5.49
N THR A 66 38.88 -15.73 -6.11
CA THR A 66 38.94 -16.11 -7.52
C THR A 66 38.03 -17.30 -7.83
N GLU A 67 38.00 -18.32 -6.98
CA GLU A 67 37.20 -19.52 -7.21
C GLU A 67 35.70 -19.20 -7.28
N GLN A 68 35.18 -18.46 -6.29
CA GLN A 68 33.78 -18.05 -6.26
C GLN A 68 33.47 -17.08 -7.41
N TYR A 69 34.39 -16.15 -7.71
CA TYR A 69 34.23 -15.22 -8.83
C TYR A 69 34.10 -15.97 -10.17
N LEU A 70 34.96 -16.94 -10.44
CA LEU A 70 34.90 -17.75 -11.68
C LEU A 70 33.59 -18.53 -11.76
N GLN A 71 33.17 -19.15 -10.64
CA GLN A 71 31.88 -19.83 -10.57
C GLN A 71 30.70 -18.89 -10.90
N ILE A 72 30.69 -17.68 -10.33
CA ILE A 72 29.65 -16.68 -10.58
C ILE A 72 29.68 -16.26 -12.05
N LYS A 73 30.86 -15.96 -12.60
CA LYS A 73 31.07 -15.53 -13.98
C LYS A 73 30.51 -16.55 -14.97
N GLU A 74 30.86 -17.83 -14.81
CA GLU A 74 30.36 -18.91 -15.66
C GLU A 74 28.84 -19.07 -15.57
N THR A 75 28.25 -18.71 -14.43
CA THR A 75 26.85 -18.96 -14.14
C THR A 75 25.90 -17.84 -14.60
N LEU A 76 26.31 -16.57 -14.53
CA LEU A 76 25.40 -15.44 -14.74
C LEU A 76 25.12 -15.11 -16.20
N GLY A 77 25.97 -15.52 -17.14
CA GLY A 77 25.77 -15.29 -18.57
C GLY A 77 25.82 -13.81 -19.02
N ILE A 78 26.29 -12.92 -18.13
CA ILE A 78 26.54 -11.49 -18.37
C ILE A 78 28.00 -11.16 -18.05
N THR A 79 28.44 -9.93 -18.31
CA THR A 79 29.79 -9.51 -17.95
C THR A 79 29.93 -9.40 -16.43
N VAL A 80 30.92 -10.07 -15.85
CA VAL A 80 31.21 -10.04 -14.41
C VAL A 80 32.65 -9.59 -14.21
N PHE A 81 32.83 -8.40 -13.65
CA PHE A 81 34.15 -7.86 -13.37
C PHE A 81 34.67 -8.31 -12.00
N PRO A 82 35.98 -8.63 -11.90
CA PRO A 82 36.63 -8.85 -10.61
C PRO A 82 36.76 -7.50 -9.89
N GLY A 83 36.42 -7.46 -8.61
CA GLY A 83 36.48 -6.24 -7.81
C GLY A 83 36.69 -6.50 -6.32
N ILE A 84 36.87 -5.42 -5.58
CA ILE A 84 37.03 -5.40 -4.12
C ILE A 84 36.52 -4.06 -3.59
N GLU A 85 35.84 -4.08 -2.45
CA GLU A 85 35.55 -2.86 -1.68
C GLU A 85 36.61 -2.73 -0.59
N ILE A 86 37.45 -1.70 -0.63
CA ILE A 86 38.59 -1.54 0.28
C ILE A 86 38.28 -0.48 1.32
N ASN A 87 38.55 -0.78 2.61
CA ASN A 87 38.61 0.24 3.66
C ASN A 87 39.89 1.07 3.47
N LEU A 88 39.72 2.28 2.94
CA LEU A 88 40.80 3.22 2.65
C LEU A 88 40.69 4.41 3.61
N GLU A 89 41.61 4.47 4.56
CA GLU A 89 41.65 5.46 5.64
C GLU A 89 40.29 5.59 6.36
N TYR A 90 39.52 6.65 6.09
CA TYR A 90 38.23 6.94 6.77
C TYR A 90 36.99 6.54 5.97
N GLY A 91 37.16 6.01 4.76
CA GLY A 91 36.06 5.69 3.85
C GLY A 91 36.30 4.41 3.07
N HIS A 92 35.42 4.12 2.11
CA HIS A 92 35.59 2.97 1.23
C HIS A 92 35.76 3.38 -0.23
N ILE A 93 36.47 2.55 -0.97
CA ILE A 93 36.56 2.61 -2.42
C ILE A 93 36.16 1.27 -3.03
N LEU A 94 35.49 1.29 -4.16
CA LEU A 94 35.39 0.13 -5.05
C LEU A 94 36.57 0.18 -6.00
N LEU A 95 37.29 -0.92 -6.16
CA LEU A 95 38.39 -1.06 -7.10
C LEU A 95 38.12 -2.29 -7.98
N ILE A 96 37.97 -2.05 -9.27
CA ILE A 96 37.49 -3.04 -10.25
C ILE A 96 38.56 -3.22 -11.32
N ALA A 97 38.91 -4.49 -11.60
CA ALA A 97 39.98 -4.86 -12.51
C ALA A 97 39.45 -5.48 -13.82
N LYS A 98 40.36 -5.71 -14.77
CA LYS A 98 40.06 -6.42 -16.02
C LYS A 98 39.93 -7.91 -15.76
N GLU A 99 39.05 -8.56 -16.52
CA GLU A 99 38.87 -10.01 -16.44
C GLU A 99 40.13 -10.81 -16.82
N THR A 100 41.03 -10.23 -17.60
CA THR A 100 42.28 -10.86 -18.04
C THR A 100 43.38 -10.85 -16.98
N GLU A 101 43.18 -10.13 -15.87
CA GLU A 101 44.20 -9.90 -14.83
C GLU A 101 43.81 -10.51 -13.47
N VAL A 102 42.90 -11.48 -13.47
CA VAL A 102 42.29 -12.04 -12.24
C VAL A 102 43.33 -12.61 -11.26
N ASP A 103 44.35 -13.31 -11.76
CA ASP A 103 45.38 -13.92 -10.90
C ASP A 103 46.25 -12.86 -10.20
N ASP A 104 46.76 -11.87 -10.96
CA ASP A 104 47.51 -10.72 -10.40
C ASP A 104 46.62 -9.92 -9.42
N PHE A 105 45.34 -9.76 -9.77
CA PHE A 105 44.38 -9.08 -8.92
C PHE A 105 44.18 -9.80 -7.58
N GLN A 106 44.06 -11.13 -7.59
CA GLN A 106 43.96 -11.94 -6.37
C GLN A 106 45.18 -11.77 -5.47
N GLU A 107 46.40 -11.79 -6.02
CA GLU A 107 47.62 -11.58 -5.25
C GLU A 107 47.66 -10.20 -4.59
N LYS A 108 47.22 -9.16 -5.31
CA LYS A 108 47.10 -7.80 -4.78
C LYS A 108 46.04 -7.69 -3.69
N CYS A 109 44.86 -8.28 -3.90
CA CYS A 109 43.81 -8.33 -2.89
C CYS A 109 44.23 -9.10 -1.62
N ASN A 110 45.05 -10.14 -1.74
CA ASN A 110 45.59 -10.84 -0.58
C ASN A 110 46.45 -9.92 0.30
N LYS A 111 47.26 -9.04 -0.31
CA LYS A 111 48.05 -8.03 0.44
C LYS A 111 47.17 -7.01 1.17
N VAL A 112 46.00 -6.67 0.62
CA VAL A 112 45.00 -5.83 1.32
C VAL A 112 44.44 -6.58 2.52
N ARG A 113 44.02 -7.83 2.32
CA ARG A 113 43.45 -8.69 3.37
C ARG A 113 44.41 -8.92 4.54
N GLU A 114 45.71 -9.05 4.25
CA GLU A 114 46.75 -9.19 5.29
C GLU A 114 46.86 -7.97 6.20
N LYS A 115 46.46 -6.78 5.72
CA LYS A 115 46.50 -5.52 6.47
C LYS A 115 45.22 -5.23 7.23
N ILE A 116 44.09 -5.76 6.79
CA ILE A 116 42.76 -5.47 7.35
C ILE A 116 42.24 -6.72 8.08
N ILE A 117 42.57 -6.82 9.36
CA ILE A 117 42.23 -7.99 10.21
C ILE A 117 41.02 -7.67 11.09
N LYS A 118 40.85 -6.41 11.48
CA LYS A 118 39.74 -5.89 12.28
C LYS A 118 38.90 -4.90 11.46
N ASN A 119 37.64 -4.74 11.85
CA ASN A 119 36.71 -3.79 11.23
C ASN A 119 37.11 -2.31 11.38
N THR A 120 38.10 -2.00 12.19
CA THR A 120 38.68 -0.66 12.36
C THR A 120 39.94 -0.44 11.53
N ASP A 121 40.47 -1.51 10.93
CA ASP A 121 41.69 -1.43 10.14
C ASP A 121 41.36 -0.87 8.75
N SER A 122 42.31 -0.13 8.21
CA SER A 122 42.25 0.44 6.87
C SER A 122 43.67 0.51 6.30
N ILE A 123 43.78 0.57 4.99
CA ILE A 123 45.06 0.89 4.34
C ILE A 123 45.16 2.38 4.03
N THR A 124 46.37 2.91 3.92
CA THR A 124 46.59 4.29 3.45
C THR A 124 46.61 4.39 1.92
N PHE A 125 46.51 5.60 1.38
CA PHE A 125 46.70 5.82 -0.06
C PHE A 125 48.07 5.30 -0.56
N GLU A 126 49.14 5.51 0.20
CA GLU A 126 50.49 5.07 -0.18
C GLU A 126 50.59 3.54 -0.23
N GLU A 127 49.90 2.85 0.68
CA GLU A 127 49.81 1.39 0.66
C GLU A 127 48.99 0.89 -0.52
N LEU A 128 47.85 1.54 -0.81
CA LEU A 128 47.03 1.26 -2.00
C LEU A 128 47.88 1.38 -3.26
N HIS A 129 48.57 2.51 -3.44
CA HIS A 129 49.45 2.75 -4.58
C HIS A 129 50.61 1.74 -4.64
N LYS A 130 51.14 1.32 -3.50
CA LYS A 130 52.20 0.29 -3.45
C LYS A 130 51.70 -1.10 -3.86
N ILE A 131 50.48 -1.46 -3.48
CA ILE A 131 49.88 -2.77 -3.76
C ILE A 131 49.46 -2.85 -5.23
N PHE A 132 48.71 -1.86 -5.71
CA PHE A 132 48.11 -1.87 -7.05
C PHE A 132 49.00 -1.25 -8.14
N VAL A 133 50.08 -0.58 -7.73
CA VAL A 133 51.11 0.02 -8.60
C VAL A 133 50.54 1.14 -9.47
N ASP A 134 50.01 0.82 -10.65
CA ASP A 134 49.37 1.79 -11.54
C ASP A 134 47.86 1.75 -11.36
N LEU A 135 47.34 2.73 -10.62
CA LEU A 135 45.92 2.88 -10.35
C LEU A 135 45.09 3.13 -11.60
N ASN A 136 45.69 3.60 -12.71
CA ASN A 136 44.97 3.80 -13.97
C ASN A 136 44.51 2.50 -14.63
N ASN A 137 45.06 1.34 -14.24
CA ASN A 137 44.64 0.06 -14.77
C ASN A 137 43.26 -0.38 -14.23
N TYR A 138 42.80 0.26 -13.16
CA TYR A 138 41.56 -0.07 -12.46
C TYR A 138 40.47 0.97 -12.72
N LEU A 139 39.22 0.56 -12.54
CA LEU A 139 38.12 1.50 -12.31
C LEU A 139 37.98 1.68 -10.80
N ILE A 140 38.26 2.89 -10.34
CA ILE A 140 38.18 3.25 -8.91
C ILE A 140 36.95 4.14 -8.69
N ILE A 141 36.08 3.74 -7.77
CA ILE A 141 34.85 4.45 -7.43
C ILE A 141 34.82 4.66 -5.92
N PRO A 142 35.19 5.84 -5.40
CA PRO A 142 35.06 6.12 -3.99
C PRO A 142 33.60 6.22 -3.57
N HIS A 143 33.32 5.85 -2.33
CA HIS A 143 32.15 6.35 -1.63
C HIS A 143 32.27 7.87 -1.52
N TYR A 144 31.54 8.60 -2.38
CA TYR A 144 31.68 10.05 -2.50
C TYR A 144 30.65 10.77 -1.64
N ASP A 145 29.38 10.70 -2.04
CA ASP A 145 28.24 11.17 -1.24
C ASP A 145 27.54 9.97 -0.58
N LYS A 146 28.31 8.97 -0.14
CA LYS A 146 27.86 7.73 0.51
C LYS A 146 28.70 7.49 1.76
N LYS A 147 28.12 6.87 2.80
CA LYS A 147 28.86 6.56 4.04
C LYS A 147 29.46 5.14 3.98
N PRO A 148 30.69 4.93 4.48
CA PRO A 148 31.63 5.94 4.96
C PRO A 148 32.36 6.64 3.77
N PRO A 149 32.40 7.98 3.72
CA PRO A 149 32.87 8.71 2.55
C PRO A 149 34.39 8.85 2.53
N ILE A 150 34.95 8.95 1.33
CA ILE A 150 36.32 9.45 1.09
C ILE A 150 36.26 10.97 0.91
N TYR A 151 37.09 11.70 1.65
CA TYR A 151 37.12 13.17 1.63
C TYR A 151 38.53 13.72 1.92
N GLY A 152 38.71 15.03 1.77
CA GLY A 152 39.95 15.72 2.11
C GLY A 152 41.15 15.25 1.28
N SER A 153 42.32 15.17 1.92
CA SER A 153 43.59 14.82 1.27
C SER A 153 43.57 13.48 0.54
N THR A 154 42.81 12.51 1.01
CA THR A 154 42.69 11.18 0.38
C THR A 154 41.98 11.29 -0.96
N LEU A 155 40.91 12.08 -1.03
CA LEU A 155 40.18 12.33 -2.27
C LEU A 155 41.03 13.11 -3.26
N GLU A 156 41.78 14.12 -2.80
CA GLU A 156 42.71 14.89 -3.63
C GLU A 156 43.79 14.00 -4.25
N LYS A 157 44.35 13.04 -3.50
CA LYS A 157 45.33 12.06 -4.03
C LYS A 157 44.71 11.08 -5.03
N LEU A 158 43.44 10.74 -4.88
CA LEU A 158 42.71 9.84 -5.79
C LEU A 158 42.21 10.54 -7.06
N GLU A 159 42.02 11.85 -7.03
CA GLU A 159 41.42 12.66 -8.10
C GLU A 159 41.99 12.37 -9.50
N PRO A 160 43.30 12.19 -9.71
CA PRO A 160 43.87 11.85 -11.02
C PRO A 160 43.40 10.51 -11.59
N PHE A 161 42.92 9.59 -10.75
CA PHE A 161 42.60 8.20 -11.09
C PHE A 161 41.09 7.91 -11.10
N ILE A 162 40.25 8.87 -10.72
CA ILE A 162 38.80 8.69 -10.59
C ILE A 162 38.04 9.63 -11.51
N SER A 163 36.95 9.15 -12.10
CA SER A 163 36.01 9.97 -12.86
C SER A 163 34.58 9.93 -12.30
N SER A 164 34.32 8.96 -11.42
CA SER A 164 33.00 8.71 -10.84
C SER A 164 33.06 8.52 -9.34
N GLY A 165 31.95 8.76 -8.67
CA GLY A 165 31.80 8.54 -7.22
C GLY A 165 30.45 7.95 -6.88
N GLU A 166 30.43 6.98 -5.96
CA GLU A 166 29.20 6.31 -5.56
C GLU A 166 28.35 7.21 -4.66
N VAL A 167 27.03 7.20 -4.89
CA VAL A 167 26.03 7.88 -4.07
C VAL A 167 24.99 6.89 -3.55
N ASP A 168 24.38 7.19 -2.40
CA ASP A 168 23.44 6.27 -1.73
C ASP A 168 21.95 6.49 -2.07
N SER A 169 21.64 7.45 -2.96
CA SER A 169 20.26 7.79 -3.33
C SER A 169 20.14 8.53 -4.66
N ALA A 170 19.01 8.34 -5.35
CA ALA A 170 18.65 9.06 -6.57
C ALA A 170 18.71 10.60 -6.41
N LYS A 171 18.34 11.13 -5.23
CA LYS A 171 18.45 12.57 -4.94
C LYS A 171 19.89 13.08 -5.06
N LYS A 172 20.86 12.35 -4.48
CA LYS A 172 22.27 12.73 -4.54
C LYS A 172 22.85 12.52 -5.94
N PHE A 173 22.41 11.47 -6.63
CA PHE A 173 22.73 11.26 -8.03
C PHE A 173 22.35 12.48 -8.87
N ILE A 174 21.09 12.92 -8.78
CA ILE A 174 20.60 14.07 -9.55
C ILE A 174 21.29 15.38 -9.15
N ARG A 175 21.65 15.54 -7.88
CA ARG A 175 22.44 16.70 -7.45
C ARG A 175 23.83 16.70 -8.10
N ASN A 176 24.52 15.57 -8.10
CA ASN A 176 25.91 15.48 -8.55
C ASN A 176 26.03 15.43 -10.09
N ILE A 177 25.04 14.86 -10.79
CA ILE A 177 25.04 14.83 -12.26
C ILE A 177 24.85 16.24 -12.86
N LYS A 178 24.12 17.13 -12.15
CA LYS A 178 23.87 18.52 -12.56
C LYS A 178 25.00 19.50 -12.24
N ASP A 179 25.90 19.13 -11.34
CA ASP A 179 27.00 19.99 -10.89
C ASP A 179 28.29 19.61 -11.63
N SER A 180 28.76 20.43 -12.56
CA SER A 180 29.94 20.13 -13.38
C SER A 180 31.24 20.02 -12.57
N SER A 181 31.29 20.56 -11.35
CA SER A 181 32.49 20.49 -10.49
C SER A 181 32.64 19.15 -9.76
N LYS A 182 31.59 18.33 -9.75
CA LYS A 182 31.57 17.06 -9.02
C LYS A 182 31.92 15.87 -9.90
N LEU A 183 32.29 14.75 -9.27
CA LEU A 183 32.43 13.47 -9.95
C LEU A 183 31.10 13.02 -10.60
N THR A 184 31.19 12.20 -11.64
CA THR A 184 30.04 11.54 -12.24
C THR A 184 29.43 10.56 -11.24
N PRO A 185 28.18 10.76 -10.79
CA PRO A 185 27.59 9.89 -9.79
C PRO A 185 27.23 8.52 -10.38
N VAL A 186 27.44 7.48 -9.58
CA VAL A 186 26.89 6.14 -9.82
C VAL A 186 26.06 5.70 -8.61
N LEU A 187 24.97 4.99 -8.87
CA LEU A 187 24.06 4.46 -7.85
C LEU A 187 24.04 2.94 -7.97
N PHE A 188 24.54 2.28 -6.94
CA PHE A 188 24.63 0.82 -6.86
C PHE A 188 23.83 0.26 -5.69
N SER A 189 23.61 -1.05 -5.70
CA SER A 189 22.69 -1.68 -4.76
C SER A 189 23.28 -1.84 -3.36
N ASP A 190 24.59 -2.07 -3.27
CA ASP A 190 25.28 -2.44 -2.02
C ASP A 190 24.61 -3.67 -1.37
N THR A 191 24.18 -4.60 -2.23
CA THR A 191 23.38 -5.76 -1.83
C THR A 191 24.26 -6.92 -1.39
N ARG A 192 23.78 -7.69 -0.42
CA ARG A 192 24.36 -8.98 -0.01
C ARG A 192 23.53 -10.08 -0.66
N ILE A 193 24.13 -10.85 -1.55
CA ILE A 193 23.45 -11.93 -2.29
C ILE A 193 23.24 -13.12 -1.36
N ARG A 194 22.14 -13.10 -0.61
CA ARG A 194 21.81 -14.09 0.42
C ARG A 194 20.57 -14.93 0.12
N LYS A 195 20.45 -16.11 0.74
CA LYS A 195 19.32 -17.05 0.56
C LYS A 195 17.95 -16.45 0.90
N ASP A 196 17.86 -15.63 1.95
CA ASP A 196 16.63 -15.01 2.48
C ASP A 196 16.25 -13.68 1.79
N MET A 197 16.75 -13.41 0.57
CA MET A 197 16.35 -12.21 -0.17
C MET A 197 14.91 -12.32 -0.70
N GLY A 198 14.02 -11.47 -0.18
CA GLY A 198 12.66 -11.31 -0.71
C GLY A 198 12.59 -10.40 -1.93
N SER A 199 13.13 -9.19 -1.83
CA SER A 199 13.13 -8.17 -2.89
C SER A 199 14.49 -7.50 -3.03
N PHE A 200 14.76 -7.01 -4.24
CA PHE A 200 15.94 -6.27 -4.64
C PHE A 200 15.62 -4.78 -4.72
N ALA A 201 16.54 -3.94 -4.25
CA ALA A 201 16.42 -2.51 -4.43
C ALA A 201 16.72 -2.17 -5.91
N PRO A 202 15.87 -1.39 -6.60
CA PRO A 202 16.13 -0.93 -7.97
C PRO A 202 17.17 0.21 -7.98
N ARG A 203 18.40 -0.10 -7.57
CA ARG A 203 19.53 0.82 -7.50
C ARG A 203 20.60 0.35 -8.45
N GLN A 204 20.55 0.87 -9.66
CA GLN A 204 21.47 0.55 -10.74
C GLN A 204 21.77 1.82 -11.53
N THR A 205 22.86 1.78 -12.29
CA THR A 205 23.26 2.86 -13.18
C THR A 205 23.19 2.38 -14.62
N TYR A 206 22.68 3.22 -15.52
CA TYR A 206 22.69 2.97 -16.96
C TYR A 206 23.80 3.77 -17.60
N LEU A 207 24.53 3.15 -18.51
CA LEU A 207 25.62 3.74 -19.27
C LEU A 207 25.31 3.75 -20.77
N ASP A 208 25.87 4.72 -21.49
CA ASP A 208 25.91 4.75 -22.95
C ASP A 208 27.33 4.46 -23.43
N CYS A 209 27.77 3.21 -23.22
CA CYS A 209 29.12 2.79 -23.55
C CYS A 209 29.21 1.94 -24.82
N GLY A 210 28.08 1.35 -25.27
CA GLY A 210 27.94 0.60 -26.52
C GLY A 210 28.58 -0.79 -26.49
N GLU A 211 29.78 -0.90 -25.90
CA GLU A 211 30.44 -2.16 -25.58
C GLU A 211 30.77 -2.20 -24.08
N ILE A 212 30.49 -3.33 -23.44
CA ILE A 212 30.81 -3.56 -22.03
C ILE A 212 32.25 -4.03 -21.92
N SER A 213 33.15 -3.06 -21.79
CA SER A 213 34.54 -3.29 -21.38
C SER A 213 34.92 -2.30 -20.28
N LEU A 214 35.92 -2.65 -19.47
CA LEU A 214 36.38 -1.77 -18.40
C LEU A 214 36.82 -0.39 -18.94
N GLU A 215 37.47 -0.36 -20.10
CA GLU A 215 37.93 0.90 -20.72
C GLU A 215 36.76 1.71 -21.28
N SER A 216 35.79 1.07 -21.94
CA SER A 216 34.57 1.73 -22.43
C SER A 216 33.78 2.35 -21.28
N ILE A 217 33.66 1.63 -20.15
CA ILE A 217 33.00 2.13 -18.95
C ILE A 217 33.77 3.31 -18.35
N LYS A 218 35.10 3.21 -18.20
CA LYS A 218 35.93 4.33 -17.69
C LYS A 218 35.80 5.58 -18.56
N LEU A 219 35.78 5.43 -19.89
CA LEU A 219 35.54 6.54 -20.81
C LEU A 219 34.13 7.11 -20.66
N CYS A 220 33.11 6.24 -20.54
CA CYS A 220 31.73 6.64 -20.33
C CYS A 220 31.54 7.44 -19.04
N LEU A 221 32.17 7.01 -17.94
CA LEU A 221 32.06 7.68 -16.64
C LEU A 221 32.76 9.04 -16.58
N LYS A 222 33.65 9.36 -17.53
CA LYS A 222 34.19 10.72 -17.69
C LYS A 222 33.17 11.71 -18.25
N ASP A 223 32.12 11.22 -18.91
CA ASP A 223 31.08 12.03 -19.53
C ASP A 223 29.73 11.84 -18.83
N LYS A 224 29.32 12.85 -18.06
CA LYS A 224 28.03 12.84 -17.34
C LYS A 224 26.82 12.72 -18.26
N THR A 225 26.95 13.08 -19.54
CA THR A 225 25.83 12.96 -20.49
C THR A 225 25.53 11.52 -20.87
N LYS A 226 26.40 10.57 -20.49
CA LYS A 226 26.28 9.14 -20.77
C LYS A 226 25.87 8.29 -19.56
N VAL A 227 25.47 8.93 -18.45
CA VAL A 227 25.18 8.24 -17.18
C VAL A 227 23.78 8.58 -16.68
N PHE A 228 22.96 7.55 -16.49
CA PHE A 228 21.52 7.69 -16.27
C PHE A 228 20.97 6.81 -15.15
N LEU A 229 19.83 7.23 -14.57
CA LEU A 229 19.04 6.45 -13.62
C LEU A 229 18.01 5.52 -14.28
N SER A 230 17.66 5.76 -15.54
CA SER A 230 16.65 4.99 -16.27
C SER A 230 17.00 4.85 -17.73
N LYS A 231 16.58 3.72 -18.32
CA LYS A 231 16.83 3.39 -19.73
C LYS A 231 16.18 4.37 -20.71
N GLU A 232 14.91 4.72 -20.50
CA GLU A 232 14.14 5.49 -21.49
C GLU A 232 14.04 6.98 -21.13
N ASP A 233 13.98 7.28 -19.84
CA ASP A 233 13.67 8.63 -19.33
C ASP A 233 14.92 9.38 -18.85
N GLY A 234 16.10 8.79 -19.05
CA GLY A 234 17.39 9.27 -18.59
C GLY A 234 17.38 9.54 -17.09
N ASN A 235 17.48 10.81 -16.71
CA ASN A 235 17.53 11.29 -15.33
C ASN A 235 16.23 11.99 -14.87
N SER A 236 15.16 11.93 -15.67
CA SER A 236 13.87 12.56 -15.36
C SER A 236 12.98 11.66 -14.51
N LEU A 237 12.95 10.36 -14.82
CA LEU A 237 12.25 9.35 -14.04
C LEU A 237 13.24 8.33 -13.48
N TRP A 238 12.89 7.72 -12.35
CA TRP A 238 13.66 6.62 -11.78
C TRP A 238 12.72 5.57 -11.19
N GLN A 239 13.14 4.31 -11.23
CA GLN A 239 12.36 3.18 -10.75
C GLN A 239 12.45 3.09 -9.23
N ILE A 240 11.30 3.10 -8.54
CA ILE A 240 11.25 3.03 -7.07
C ILE A 240 10.90 1.64 -6.54
N PHE A 241 10.18 0.82 -7.33
CA PHE A 241 9.78 -0.53 -6.96
C PHE A 241 10.19 -1.55 -8.01
N GLN A 242 10.23 -2.83 -7.62
CA GLN A 242 10.60 -3.92 -8.53
C GLN A 242 9.61 -4.14 -9.67
N ASN A 243 8.33 -3.79 -9.47
CA ASN A 243 7.28 -3.91 -10.49
C ASN A 243 7.43 -2.91 -11.66
N GLY A 244 8.53 -2.16 -11.72
CA GLY A 244 8.81 -1.19 -12.77
C GLY A 244 8.17 0.18 -12.54
N GLN A 245 7.47 0.41 -11.42
CA GLN A 245 6.89 1.72 -11.14
C GLN A 245 8.00 2.78 -11.03
N LYS A 246 7.88 3.80 -11.87
CA LYS A 246 8.80 4.95 -11.91
C LYS A 246 8.14 6.17 -11.28
N ILE A 247 8.96 7.03 -10.69
CA ILE A 247 8.55 8.36 -10.22
C ILE A 247 9.51 9.42 -10.76
N SER A 248 9.03 10.66 -10.82
CA SER A 248 9.85 11.81 -11.22
C SER A 248 10.98 12.05 -10.20
N THR A 249 12.13 12.50 -10.69
CA THR A 249 13.22 13.02 -9.84
C THR A 249 12.91 14.40 -9.26
N GLY A 250 11.84 15.05 -9.72
CA GLY A 250 11.31 16.30 -9.19
C GLY A 250 10.14 16.11 -8.22
N LEU A 251 9.13 16.98 -8.34
CA LEU A 251 7.91 16.92 -7.53
C LEU A 251 6.96 15.85 -8.08
N ASN A 252 6.49 14.97 -7.21
CA ASN A 252 5.50 13.95 -7.53
C ASN A 252 4.19 14.25 -6.82
N ILE A 253 3.07 14.23 -7.54
CA ILE A 253 1.73 14.43 -7.00
C ILE A 253 0.94 13.14 -7.21
N LEU A 254 0.49 12.51 -6.12
CA LEU A 254 -0.28 11.26 -6.15
C LEU A 254 -1.77 11.55 -5.96
N ILE A 255 -2.55 11.45 -7.04
CA ILE A 255 -3.99 11.77 -7.08
C ILE A 255 -4.79 10.50 -7.35
N GLY A 256 -5.97 10.36 -6.73
CA GLY A 256 -6.90 9.26 -7.03
C GLY A 256 -8.10 9.22 -6.09
N PRO A 257 -9.17 8.49 -6.45
CA PRO A 257 -10.38 8.33 -5.63
C PRO A 257 -10.11 7.62 -4.30
N ARG A 258 -11.11 7.54 -3.42
CA ARG A 258 -10.96 6.76 -2.16
C ARG A 258 -10.63 5.29 -2.47
N SER A 259 -9.85 4.67 -1.60
CA SER A 259 -9.40 3.28 -1.72
C SER A 259 -8.55 2.95 -2.97
N SER A 260 -8.00 3.97 -3.64
CA SER A 260 -7.13 3.79 -4.82
C SER A 260 -5.67 3.40 -4.50
N GLY A 261 -5.36 3.00 -3.26
CA GLY A 261 -4.01 2.57 -2.87
C GLY A 261 -2.99 3.69 -2.55
N LYS A 262 -3.37 4.98 -2.51
CA LYS A 262 -2.42 6.08 -2.27
C LYS A 262 -1.58 5.93 -0.99
N THR A 263 -2.26 5.64 0.13
CA THR A 263 -1.59 5.43 1.42
C THR A 263 -0.66 4.23 1.37
N HIS A 264 -1.08 3.15 0.71
CA HIS A 264 -0.26 1.96 0.51
C HIS A 264 1.02 2.30 -0.26
N THR A 265 0.93 3.02 -1.37
CA THR A 265 2.10 3.47 -2.15
C THR A 265 3.05 4.30 -1.29
N LEU A 266 2.55 5.28 -0.52
CA LEU A 266 3.40 6.11 0.35
C LEU A 266 4.10 5.29 1.45
N GLU A 267 3.41 4.31 2.01
CA GLU A 267 3.98 3.41 3.01
C GLU A 267 5.04 2.48 2.41
N GLU A 268 4.84 2.00 1.19
CA GLU A 268 5.81 1.21 0.45
C GLU A 268 7.07 2.00 0.08
N ILE A 269 6.91 3.28 -0.33
CA ILE A 269 8.02 4.22 -0.51
C ILE A 269 8.79 4.40 0.81
N THR A 270 8.06 4.54 1.92
CA THR A 270 8.67 4.74 3.24
C THR A 270 9.47 3.50 3.69
N LYS A 271 8.95 2.29 3.40
CA LYS A 271 9.64 1.02 3.70
C LYS A 271 10.89 0.81 2.84
N SER A 272 10.84 1.18 1.56
CA SER A 272 11.95 0.98 0.62
C SER A 272 13.10 1.97 0.82
N ILE A 273 12.83 3.17 1.32
CA ILE A 273 13.84 4.23 1.50
C ILE A 273 14.14 4.43 3.00
N LYS A 274 15.34 4.01 3.43
CA LYS A 274 15.81 4.04 4.84
C LYS A 274 15.71 5.40 5.56
N ARG A 275 15.74 6.53 4.85
CA ARG A 275 15.76 7.90 5.44
C ARG A 275 14.64 8.79 4.90
N THR A 276 13.42 8.31 4.98
CA THR A 276 12.25 9.06 4.52
C THR A 276 11.71 9.97 5.62
N LYS A 277 11.54 11.25 5.32
CA LYS A 277 10.74 12.16 6.15
C LYS A 277 9.29 12.05 5.67
N TYR A 278 8.47 11.32 6.43
CA TYR A 278 7.06 11.13 6.09
C TYR A 278 6.18 11.91 7.07
N ILE A 279 5.53 12.95 6.56
CA ILE A 279 4.54 13.73 7.30
C ILE A 279 3.18 13.18 6.90
N ARG A 280 2.53 12.46 7.81
CA ARG A 280 1.16 11.97 7.59
C ARG A 280 0.19 13.14 7.68
N GLN A 281 -0.96 13.00 7.04
CA GLN A 281 -2.05 13.94 7.20
C GLN A 281 -2.34 14.13 8.70
N PHE A 282 -2.51 15.38 9.14
CA PHE A 282 -2.79 15.76 10.54
C PHE A 282 -1.70 15.47 11.60
N SER A 283 -0.58 14.84 11.22
CA SER A 283 0.52 14.52 12.15
C SER A 283 1.19 15.74 12.81
N LEU A 284 1.01 16.94 12.25
CA LEU A 284 1.55 18.18 12.79
C LEU A 284 0.55 18.96 13.66
N VAL A 285 -0.74 18.55 13.66
CA VAL A 285 -1.83 19.35 14.23
C VAL A 285 -2.38 18.73 15.52
N GLN A 286 -2.28 17.41 15.75
CA GLN A 286 -3.00 16.77 16.86
C GLN A 286 -2.24 15.64 17.58
N GLY A 287 -2.49 15.51 18.88
CA GLY A 287 -2.07 14.37 19.70
C GLY A 287 -2.72 13.07 19.22
N LYS A 288 -2.12 11.93 19.56
CA LYS A 288 -2.45 10.59 19.01
C LYS A 288 -3.92 10.15 19.13
N ASP A 289 -4.74 10.85 19.91
CA ASP A 289 -6.12 10.47 20.23
C ASP A 289 -7.19 11.07 19.26
N ASP A 290 -6.83 12.03 18.40
CA ASP A 290 -7.80 12.72 17.51
C ASP A 290 -8.00 12.05 16.13
N ASP A 291 -7.13 11.12 15.73
CA ASP A 291 -7.25 10.43 14.43
C ASP A 291 -8.48 9.51 14.38
N ASP A 292 -8.82 8.88 15.50
CA ASP A 292 -9.97 7.98 15.62
C ASP A 292 -11.28 8.75 15.79
N SER A 293 -11.28 9.87 16.51
CA SER A 293 -12.46 10.72 16.68
C SER A 293 -12.92 11.32 15.35
N PHE A 294 -11.99 11.80 14.52
CA PHE A 294 -12.30 12.36 13.20
C PHE A 294 -12.73 11.29 12.18
N LYS A 295 -12.08 10.12 12.16
CA LYS A 295 -12.56 9.00 11.32
C LYS A 295 -13.99 8.61 11.69
N THR A 296 -14.26 8.51 12.98
CA THR A 296 -15.61 8.22 13.50
C THR A 296 -16.60 9.31 13.09
N GLU A 297 -16.22 10.58 13.13
CA GLU A 297 -17.09 11.69 12.71
C GLU A 297 -17.36 11.69 11.20
N ILE A 298 -16.37 11.32 10.38
CA ILE A 298 -16.56 11.15 8.93
C ILE A 298 -17.42 9.94 8.61
N GLU A 299 -17.20 8.81 9.30
CA GLU A 299 -17.99 7.60 9.13
C GLU A 299 -19.43 7.81 9.57
N SER A 300 -19.67 8.53 10.67
CA SER A 300 -21.02 8.84 11.15
C SER A 300 -21.77 9.76 10.17
N LYS A 301 -21.13 10.85 9.68
CA LYS A 301 -21.73 11.72 8.66
C LYS A 301 -22.04 10.98 7.37
N ARG A 302 -21.24 9.97 7.00
CA ARG A 302 -21.50 9.13 5.82
C ARG A 302 -22.59 8.09 6.07
N GLY A 303 -22.64 7.52 7.27
CA GLY A 303 -23.68 6.57 7.68
C GLY A 303 -25.07 7.17 7.48
N VAL A 304 -25.25 8.43 7.90
CA VAL A 304 -26.51 9.17 7.70
C VAL A 304 -26.88 9.27 6.22
N VAL A 305 -25.93 9.63 5.34
CA VAL A 305 -26.19 9.77 3.89
C VAL A 305 -26.52 8.42 3.23
N VAL A 306 -25.84 7.35 3.64
CA VAL A 306 -26.07 5.99 3.11
C VAL A 306 -27.41 5.44 3.60
N ASP A 307 -27.75 5.64 4.87
CA ASP A 307 -29.04 5.23 5.41
C ASP A 307 -30.20 5.99 4.77
N ASP A 308 -30.05 7.29 4.53
CA ASP A 308 -31.05 8.08 3.80
C ASP A 308 -31.24 7.56 2.37
N TYR A 309 -30.14 7.27 1.66
CA TYR A 309 -30.19 6.74 0.29
C TYR A 309 -30.82 5.34 0.22
N LEU A 310 -30.52 4.47 1.20
CA LEU A 310 -31.01 3.08 1.23
C LEU A 310 -32.36 2.93 1.95
N SER A 311 -32.89 3.99 2.56
CA SER A 311 -34.15 3.97 3.32
C SER A 311 -35.33 3.44 2.51
N GLY A 312 -35.43 3.82 1.24
CA GLY A 312 -36.49 3.35 0.33
C GLY A 312 -36.40 1.85 0.05
N ILE A 313 -35.18 1.32 -0.10
CA ILE A 313 -34.95 -0.11 -0.34
C ILE A 313 -35.17 -0.91 0.94
N LYS A 314 -34.72 -0.41 2.10
CA LYS A 314 -34.93 -1.06 3.40
C LYS A 314 -36.42 -1.26 3.70
N LYS A 315 -37.26 -0.25 3.46
CA LYS A 315 -38.73 -0.37 3.62
C LYS A 315 -39.31 -1.47 2.75
N MET A 316 -38.92 -1.53 1.48
CA MET A 316 -39.39 -2.60 0.58
C MET A 316 -38.91 -3.98 1.02
N LEU A 317 -37.66 -4.08 1.51
CA LEU A 317 -37.11 -5.34 2.00
C LEU A 317 -37.86 -5.84 3.24
N ASP A 318 -38.18 -4.93 4.17
CA ASP A 318 -38.96 -5.24 5.36
C ASP A 318 -40.36 -5.72 4.99
N ASP A 319 -41.02 -5.10 4.02
CA ASP A 319 -42.36 -5.50 3.58
C ASP A 319 -42.33 -6.87 2.88
N VAL A 320 -41.33 -7.13 2.05
CA VAL A 320 -41.14 -8.44 1.40
C VAL A 320 -40.79 -9.53 2.42
N SER A 321 -39.98 -9.22 3.43
CA SER A 321 -39.58 -10.17 4.47
C SER A 321 -40.77 -10.66 5.32
N LYS A 322 -41.83 -9.86 5.43
CA LYS A 322 -43.05 -10.19 6.17
C LYS A 322 -43.99 -11.11 5.38
N ILE A 323 -43.74 -11.34 4.08
CA ILE A 323 -44.60 -12.20 3.26
C ILE A 323 -44.33 -13.68 3.59
N ASN A 324 -45.24 -14.30 4.32
CA ASN A 324 -45.23 -15.73 4.55
C ASN A 324 -46.22 -16.45 3.63
N LEU A 325 -45.72 -16.98 2.52
CA LEU A 325 -46.52 -17.67 1.50
C LEU A 325 -47.29 -18.88 2.07
N ILE A 326 -46.71 -19.61 3.03
CA ILE A 326 -47.32 -20.81 3.61
C ILE A 326 -48.56 -20.43 4.43
N THR A 327 -48.46 -19.37 5.24
CA THR A 327 -49.59 -18.86 6.02
C THR A 327 -50.68 -18.29 5.12
N ASN A 328 -50.29 -17.57 4.07
CA ASN A 328 -51.25 -16.97 3.12
C ASN A 328 -52.03 -18.04 2.34
N ILE A 329 -51.36 -19.12 1.91
CA ILE A 329 -52.03 -20.26 1.25
C ILE A 329 -53.04 -20.91 2.20
N LYS A 330 -52.63 -21.17 3.46
CA LYS A 330 -53.54 -21.72 4.48
C LYS A 330 -54.75 -20.83 4.75
N SER A 331 -54.58 -19.50 4.75
CA SER A 331 -55.71 -18.57 4.94
C SER A 331 -56.67 -18.57 3.74
N ILE A 332 -56.13 -18.70 2.52
CA ILE A 332 -56.95 -18.80 1.30
C ILE A 332 -57.72 -20.12 1.30
N ASP A 333 -57.06 -21.23 1.63
CA ASP A 333 -57.72 -22.54 1.73
C ASP A 333 -58.81 -22.51 2.81
N GLY A 334 -58.54 -21.91 3.97
CA GLY A 334 -59.54 -21.73 5.03
C GLY A 334 -60.73 -20.88 4.60
N TYR A 335 -60.50 -19.83 3.81
CA TYR A 335 -61.56 -19.00 3.25
C TYR A 335 -62.39 -19.75 2.20
N ILE A 336 -61.75 -20.54 1.33
CA ILE A 336 -62.44 -21.39 0.35
C ILE A 336 -63.29 -22.45 1.05
N GLU A 337 -62.77 -23.08 2.10
CA GLU A 337 -63.53 -24.04 2.90
C GLU A 337 -64.71 -23.36 3.62
N SER A 338 -64.53 -22.14 4.13
CA SER A 338 -65.63 -21.33 4.70
C SER A 338 -66.71 -21.04 3.65
N LEU A 339 -66.34 -20.65 2.43
CA LEU A 339 -67.28 -20.42 1.33
C LEU A 339 -68.03 -21.70 0.92
N LYS A 340 -67.33 -22.82 0.80
CA LYS A 340 -67.96 -24.13 0.51
C LYS A 340 -68.93 -24.51 1.63
N LYS A 341 -68.53 -24.33 2.89
CA LYS A 341 -69.38 -24.61 4.05
C LYS A 341 -70.62 -23.72 4.05
N SER A 342 -70.46 -22.43 3.78
CA SER A 342 -71.59 -21.49 3.65
C SER A 342 -72.55 -21.89 2.52
N ALA A 343 -72.05 -22.35 1.36
CA ALA A 343 -72.88 -22.82 0.27
C ALA A 343 -73.64 -24.12 0.60
N VAL A 344 -73.00 -25.06 1.30
CA VAL A 344 -73.63 -26.29 1.80
C VAL A 344 -74.67 -25.98 2.89
N GLU A 345 -74.36 -25.06 3.80
CA GLU A 345 -75.29 -24.58 4.81
C GLU A 345 -76.48 -23.84 4.20
N PHE A 346 -76.27 -23.05 3.13
CA PHE A 346 -77.34 -22.42 2.36
C PHE A 346 -78.27 -23.45 1.70
N GLN A 347 -77.74 -24.59 1.22
CA GLN A 347 -78.58 -25.70 0.76
C GLN A 347 -79.37 -26.37 1.90
N ASN A 348 -78.82 -26.39 3.12
CA ASN A 348 -79.50 -26.91 4.31
C ASN A 348 -80.46 -25.89 4.95
N GLN A 349 -80.38 -24.60 4.60
CA GLN A 349 -81.26 -23.55 5.12
C GLN A 349 -82.73 -23.77 4.73
N ASP A 350 -83.05 -24.37 3.59
CA ASP A 350 -84.46 -24.53 3.17
C ASP A 350 -85.27 -25.46 4.12
N LEU A 351 -84.59 -26.34 4.85
CA LEU A 351 -85.19 -27.22 5.86
C LEU A 351 -85.05 -26.71 7.30
N PHE A 352 -83.98 -25.96 7.63
CA PHE A 352 -83.72 -25.42 8.98
C PHE A 352 -84.32 -24.02 9.23
N SER A 353 -84.66 -23.25 8.19
CA SER A 353 -85.26 -21.91 8.30
C SER A 353 -86.69 -21.86 8.87
N LYS A 354 -87.25 -23.01 9.31
CA LYS A 354 -88.52 -23.06 10.06
C LYS A 354 -88.35 -23.08 11.58
N CYS A 355 -87.13 -23.10 12.12
CA CYS A 355 -86.90 -23.04 13.58
C CYS A 355 -86.44 -21.65 14.03
N LYS A 356 -87.32 -20.93 14.75
CA LYS A 356 -87.07 -19.61 15.37
C LYS A 356 -85.86 -19.53 16.32
N LEU A 357 -85.31 -20.67 16.72
CA LEU A 357 -84.15 -20.76 17.63
C LEU A 357 -82.81 -20.41 16.95
N PHE A 358 -82.74 -20.52 15.60
CA PHE A 358 -81.50 -20.31 14.84
C PHE A 358 -81.48 -19.00 14.05
N SER A 359 -82.56 -18.21 14.12
CA SER A 359 -82.71 -16.89 13.49
C SER A 359 -82.54 -15.72 14.45
N GLU A 360 -82.08 -15.96 15.68
CA GLU A 360 -81.67 -14.88 16.59
C GLU A 360 -80.27 -14.43 16.23
N GLU A 361 -80.13 -13.14 15.89
CA GLU A 361 -78.83 -12.49 15.80
C GLU A 361 -78.18 -12.50 17.19
N LEU A 362 -77.00 -13.12 17.29
CA LEU A 362 -76.15 -13.00 18.47
C LEU A 362 -75.80 -11.52 18.66
N PHE A 363 -76.10 -11.00 19.85
CA PHE A 363 -75.83 -9.63 20.25
C PHE A 363 -74.38 -9.25 19.90
N SER A 364 -74.20 -8.34 18.94
CA SER A 364 -72.87 -7.85 18.60
C SER A 364 -72.39 -6.94 19.73
N ILE A 365 -71.55 -7.47 20.62
CA ILE A 365 -70.84 -6.65 21.59
C ILE A 365 -69.87 -5.79 20.79
N SER A 366 -70.21 -4.50 20.63
CA SER A 366 -69.31 -3.51 20.04
C SER A 366 -67.95 -3.63 20.74
N SER A 367 -66.87 -3.87 19.99
CA SER A 367 -65.52 -4.01 20.53
C SER A 367 -65.13 -2.75 21.30
N LYS A 368 -65.31 -2.75 22.62
CA LYS A 368 -64.93 -1.67 23.55
C LYS A 368 -63.40 -1.65 23.78
N SER A 369 -62.62 -1.58 22.70
CA SER A 369 -61.14 -1.54 22.78
C SER A 369 -60.58 -0.13 23.02
N ASN A 370 -61.38 0.93 22.90
CA ASN A 370 -60.87 2.30 22.85
C ASN A 370 -60.44 2.91 24.20
N ILE A 371 -60.92 2.40 25.33
CA ILE A 371 -60.63 3.00 26.65
C ILE A 371 -59.18 2.75 27.09
N ALA A 372 -58.60 1.59 26.75
CA ALA A 372 -57.21 1.28 27.09
C ALA A 372 -56.23 2.24 26.38
N THR A 373 -56.45 2.50 25.09
CA THR A 373 -55.68 3.46 24.29
C THR A 373 -55.81 4.90 24.79
N LEU A 374 -56.99 5.30 25.26
CA LEU A 374 -57.22 6.63 25.85
C LEU A 374 -56.43 6.81 27.17
N ILE A 375 -56.38 5.78 28.01
CA ILE A 375 -55.62 5.81 29.27
C ILE A 375 -54.12 5.95 28.98
N GLU A 376 -53.58 5.18 28.02
CA GLU A 376 -52.15 5.30 27.66
C GLU A 376 -51.80 6.68 27.10
N ALA A 377 -52.64 7.23 26.21
CA ALA A 377 -52.40 8.57 25.65
C ALA A 377 -52.33 9.66 26.73
N ILE A 378 -53.22 9.59 27.74
CA ILE A 378 -53.21 10.57 28.83
C ILE A 378 -52.00 10.37 29.76
N LYS A 379 -51.57 9.13 30.01
CA LYS A 379 -50.30 8.88 30.74
C LYS A 379 -49.12 9.52 30.03
N THR A 380 -49.00 9.32 28.71
CA THR A 380 -47.90 9.89 27.93
C THR A 380 -47.89 11.41 28.00
N ILE A 381 -49.06 12.06 28.02
CA ILE A 381 -49.18 13.52 28.16
C ILE A 381 -48.75 13.99 29.56
N ILE A 382 -49.11 13.26 30.62
CA ILE A 382 -48.74 13.59 32.01
C ILE A 382 -47.23 13.41 32.25
N GLU A 383 -46.64 12.35 31.69
CA GLU A 383 -45.24 11.96 31.94
C GLU A 383 -44.23 12.71 31.04
N HIS A 384 -44.68 13.56 30.12
CA HIS A 384 -43.80 14.25 29.18
C HIS A 384 -43.04 15.40 29.83
N SER A 385 -41.74 15.22 30.08
CA SER A 385 -40.87 16.21 30.74
C SER A 385 -40.57 17.45 29.87
N GLU A 386 -40.40 17.26 28.57
CA GLU A 386 -39.91 18.31 27.65
C GLU A 386 -40.95 19.41 27.33
N TYR A 387 -42.24 19.06 27.23
CA TYR A 387 -43.32 19.99 26.89
C TYR A 387 -44.32 20.25 28.04
N SER A 388 -43.97 19.85 29.27
CA SER A 388 -44.83 20.00 30.46
C SER A 388 -45.31 21.45 30.69
N ASN A 389 -44.44 22.44 30.45
CA ASN A 389 -44.77 23.87 30.57
C ASN A 389 -45.76 24.35 29.49
N LEU A 390 -45.77 23.71 28.30
CA LEU A 390 -46.71 24.05 27.23
C LEU A 390 -48.08 23.41 27.49
N ILE A 391 -48.08 22.18 27.99
CA ILE A 391 -49.29 21.42 28.34
C ILE A 391 -50.01 22.10 29.50
N SER A 392 -49.30 22.42 30.58
CA SER A 392 -49.85 23.10 31.78
C SER A 392 -50.39 24.51 31.51
N LYS A 393 -49.96 25.15 30.42
CA LYS A 393 -50.48 26.45 29.97
C LYS A 393 -51.91 26.36 29.40
N HIS A 394 -52.28 25.22 28.82
CA HIS A 394 -53.57 25.02 28.14
C HIS A 394 -54.50 24.07 28.88
N ILE A 395 -53.96 23.17 29.71
CA ILE A 395 -54.73 22.17 30.46
C ILE A 395 -54.13 22.08 31.86
N SER A 396 -54.94 22.23 32.91
CA SER A 396 -54.44 22.09 34.28
C SER A 396 -54.07 20.64 34.58
N THR A 397 -52.97 20.46 35.32
CA THR A 397 -52.48 19.14 35.73
C THR A 397 -53.52 18.39 36.57
N ASP A 398 -54.29 19.10 37.39
CA ASP A 398 -55.37 18.51 38.20
C ASP A 398 -56.52 17.97 37.34
N SER A 399 -56.86 18.63 36.23
CA SER A 399 -57.90 18.14 35.32
C SER A 399 -57.47 16.88 34.56
N LEU A 400 -56.19 16.78 34.18
CA LEU A 400 -55.64 15.56 33.54
C LEU A 400 -55.59 14.38 34.52
N ASN A 401 -55.20 14.64 35.78
CA ASN A 401 -55.19 13.64 36.83
C ASN A 401 -56.60 13.16 37.19
N ASN A 402 -57.59 14.05 37.25
CA ASN A 402 -58.97 13.64 37.48
C ASN A 402 -59.53 12.82 36.30
N LEU A 403 -59.24 13.24 35.07
CA LEU A 403 -59.68 12.54 33.87
C LEU A 403 -59.09 11.12 33.77
N ILE A 404 -57.81 10.93 34.11
CA ILE A 404 -57.22 9.59 34.08
C ILE A 404 -57.79 8.68 35.17
N ILE A 405 -58.12 9.23 36.35
CA ILE A 405 -58.76 8.48 37.43
C ILE A 405 -60.16 8.03 37.01
N GLU A 406 -60.99 8.94 36.46
CA GLU A 406 -62.33 8.60 35.97
C GLU A 406 -62.28 7.54 34.86
N LEU A 407 -61.35 7.65 33.91
CA LEU A 407 -61.19 6.65 32.85
C LEU A 407 -60.78 5.28 33.38
N ILE A 408 -59.95 5.23 34.42
CA ILE A 408 -59.58 3.97 35.08
C ILE A 408 -60.77 3.38 35.84
N GLU A 409 -61.61 4.19 36.48
CA GLU A 409 -62.82 3.74 37.16
C GLU A 409 -63.84 3.17 36.16
N VAL A 410 -64.09 3.87 35.05
CA VAL A 410 -64.95 3.37 33.97
C VAL A 410 -64.41 2.05 33.42
N SER A 411 -63.10 1.94 33.20
CA SER A 411 -62.47 0.68 32.74
C SER A 411 -62.65 -0.46 33.75
N ARG A 412 -62.65 -0.18 35.06
CA ARG A 412 -62.88 -1.19 36.10
C ARG A 412 -64.33 -1.67 36.14
N VAL A 413 -65.29 -0.75 36.01
CA VAL A 413 -66.72 -1.10 35.95
C VAL A 413 -67.00 -1.95 34.72
N GLU A 414 -66.48 -1.56 33.55
CA GLU A 414 -66.65 -2.37 32.32
C GLU A 414 -66.02 -3.76 32.43
N LYS A 415 -64.85 -3.89 33.08
CA LYS A 415 -64.24 -5.20 33.33
C LYS A 415 -65.05 -6.07 34.30
N LEU A 416 -65.79 -5.46 35.23
CA LEU A 416 -66.66 -6.18 36.17
C LEU A 416 -67.97 -6.62 35.49
N ASP A 417 -68.52 -5.81 34.59
CA ASP A 417 -69.73 -6.15 33.82
C ASP A 417 -69.46 -7.27 32.80
N ILE A 418 -68.31 -7.24 32.11
CA ILE A 418 -67.86 -8.34 31.24
C ILE A 418 -67.66 -9.64 32.05
N LYS A 419 -67.17 -9.55 33.29
CA LYS A 419 -67.02 -10.72 34.17
C LYS A 419 -68.35 -11.31 34.63
N LYS A 420 -69.40 -10.49 34.78
CA LYS A 420 -70.76 -10.96 35.12
C LYS A 420 -71.44 -11.59 33.91
N GLU A 421 -71.24 -11.05 32.71
CA GLU A 421 -71.77 -11.61 31.46
C GLU A 421 -71.11 -12.95 31.06
N ILE A 422 -69.88 -13.23 31.50
CA ILE A 422 -69.21 -14.53 31.28
C ILE A 422 -69.64 -15.61 32.30
N LEU A 423 -70.29 -15.21 33.41
CA LEU A 423 -70.72 -16.08 34.51
C LEU A 423 -72.23 -16.39 34.55
N CYS A 424 -73.01 -15.78 33.66
CA CYS A 424 -74.38 -16.20 33.31
C CYS A 424 -74.35 -16.85 31.93
#